data_AF-A0A9R1WCJ3-F1
#
_entry.id   AF-A0A9R1WCJ3-F1
#
_cell.length_a   1.000
_cell.length_b   1.000
_cell.length_c   1.000
_cell.angle_alpha   90.00
_cell.angle_beta   90.00
_cell.angle_gamma   90.00
#
_symmetry.space_group_name_H-M   'P 1'
#
loop_
_entity.id
_entity.type
_entity.pdbx_description
1 polymer ?
#
loop_
_entity_poly.entity_id
_entity_poly.type
_entity_poly.pdbx_seq_one_letter_code
_entity_poly.pdbx_strand_id
1 'polypeptide(L)'
;MVEKYGEDLTQHPEGDVDLWVQAQEGRSKCRRIYGVGSSDLHFVVTGTSSNGNKPTSSEYQQSQQRVQELEEAHAKLARQNGEMAKRQAQMEKQMAEMVEFMRRYDTNNRPDNPSNPSNAP
;
A
#
# COMPACT_ATOMS: atom_id res chain seq x y z
N MET A 1 -38.26 28.81 -1.82
CA MET A 1 -37.58 27.67 -2.46
C MET A 1 -37.91 27.80 -3.94
N VAL A 2 -36.93 28.13 -4.77
CA VAL A 2 -37.16 28.26 -6.23
C VAL A 2 -37.04 26.84 -6.77
N GLU A 3 -38.13 26.30 -7.29
CA GLU A 3 -38.11 25.01 -7.98
C GLU A 3 -37.26 25.16 -9.24
N LYS A 4 -36.08 24.51 -9.25
CA LYS A 4 -35.14 24.50 -10.38
C LYS A 4 -35.79 23.91 -11.65
N TYR A 5 -36.78 23.05 -11.46
CA TYR A 5 -37.60 22.44 -12.50
C TYR A 5 -39.07 22.50 -12.06
N GLY A 6 -39.98 22.83 -12.96
CA GLY A 6 -41.42 22.88 -12.65
C GLY A 6 -42.03 21.49 -12.39
N GLU A 7 -43.34 21.43 -12.16
CA GLU A 7 -44.11 20.20 -11.91
C GLU A 7 -44.01 19.14 -13.02
N ASP A 8 -43.58 19.53 -14.23
CA ASP A 8 -43.42 18.65 -15.36
C ASP A 8 -42.16 17.77 -15.23
N LEU A 9 -42.37 16.51 -14.83
CA LEU A 9 -41.33 15.48 -14.70
C LEU A 9 -40.58 15.19 -16.01
N THR A 10 -41.14 15.54 -17.17
CA THR A 10 -40.45 15.34 -18.47
C THR A 10 -39.36 16.38 -18.73
N GLN A 11 -39.34 17.47 -17.95
CA GLN A 11 -38.30 18.49 -18.02
C GLN A 11 -37.10 18.18 -17.12
N HIS A 12 -37.17 17.10 -16.35
CA HIS A 12 -36.14 16.70 -15.40
C HIS A 12 -35.16 15.79 -16.14
N PRO A 13 -33.87 16.17 -16.25
CA PRO A 13 -32.88 15.31 -16.90
C PRO A 13 -32.80 13.95 -16.21
N GLU A 14 -32.80 12.87 -16.99
CA GLU A 14 -32.52 11.54 -16.46
C GLU A 14 -31.11 11.53 -15.84
N GLY A 15 -31.04 11.27 -14.53
CA GLY A 15 -29.78 11.28 -13.79
C GLY A 15 -29.34 12.63 -13.23
N ASP A 16 -30.24 13.61 -13.09
CA ASP A 16 -29.91 14.84 -12.37
C ASP A 16 -29.55 14.54 -10.90
N VAL A 17 -28.27 14.75 -10.60
CA VAL A 17 -27.67 14.53 -9.29
C VAL A 17 -28.29 15.43 -8.22
N ASP A 18 -28.62 16.68 -8.55
CA ASP A 18 -29.19 17.63 -7.61
C ASP A 18 -30.61 17.19 -7.20
N LEU A 19 -31.39 16.67 -8.16
CA LEU A 19 -32.71 16.11 -7.88
C LEU A 19 -32.63 14.84 -7.03
N TRP A 20 -31.65 13.97 -7.30
CA TRP A 20 -31.44 12.77 -6.50
C TRP A 20 -31.02 13.11 -5.06
N VAL A 21 -30.13 14.08 -4.88
CA VAL A 21 -29.72 14.62 -3.57
C VAL A 21 -30.91 15.22 -2.84
N GLN A 22 -31.68 16.09 -3.50
CA GLN A 22 -32.87 16.74 -2.94
C GLN A 22 -33.95 15.72 -2.52
N ALA A 23 -34.14 14.65 -3.30
CA ALA A 23 -35.06 13.57 -2.98
C ALA A 23 -34.65 12.79 -1.71
N GLN A 24 -33.35 12.71 -1.41
CA GLN A 24 -32.84 12.14 -0.16
C GLN A 24 -32.95 13.12 1.03
N GLU A 25 -32.67 14.41 0.81
CA GLU A 25 -32.74 15.45 1.85
C GLU A 25 -34.17 15.73 2.35
N GLY A 26 -35.18 15.55 1.49
CA GLY A 26 -36.59 15.67 1.85
C GLY A 26 -37.07 14.60 2.83
N ARG A 27 -36.37 13.46 2.95
CA ARG A 27 -36.69 12.37 3.89
C ARG A 27 -35.99 12.58 5.24
N SER A 28 -36.31 13.69 5.90
CA SER A 28 -35.78 14.10 7.20
C SER A 28 -34.25 14.28 7.19
N LYS A 29 -33.82 15.52 7.42
CA LYS A 29 -32.44 16.05 7.46
C LYS A 29 -31.38 15.29 8.29
N CYS A 30 -31.73 14.14 8.89
CA CYS A 30 -30.88 13.35 9.78
C CYS A 30 -30.98 11.82 9.57
N ARG A 31 -31.43 11.31 8.41
CA ARG A 31 -31.42 9.85 8.20
C ARG A 31 -30.10 9.44 7.53
N ARG A 32 -29.24 8.77 8.30
CA ARG A 32 -28.00 8.12 7.82
C ARG A 32 -28.31 7.30 6.57
N ILE A 33 -27.68 7.63 5.44
CA ILE A 33 -27.79 6.84 4.22
C ILE A 33 -26.89 5.62 4.39
N TYR A 34 -27.49 4.44 4.43
CA TYR A 34 -26.77 3.19 4.59
C TYR A 34 -25.90 2.93 3.34
N GLY A 35 -24.63 2.56 3.54
CA GLY A 35 -23.65 2.34 2.47
C GLY A 35 -22.79 3.54 2.11
N VAL A 36 -23.11 4.75 2.60
CA VAL A 36 -22.38 6.00 2.29
C VAL A 36 -21.33 6.36 3.35
N GLY A 37 -21.38 5.73 4.54
CA GLY A 37 -20.40 5.98 5.60
C GLY A 37 -20.47 7.43 6.12
N SER A 38 -19.31 8.03 6.40
CA SER A 38 -19.18 9.45 6.81
C SER A 38 -19.02 10.41 5.63
N SER A 39 -19.11 9.91 4.39
CA SER A 39 -19.00 10.74 3.19
C SER A 39 -20.28 11.57 3.00
N ASP A 40 -20.13 12.78 2.46
CA ASP A 40 -21.29 13.57 2.08
C ASP A 40 -21.96 12.98 0.82
N LEU A 41 -23.27 13.23 0.67
CA LEU A 41 -24.05 12.63 -0.42
C LEU A 41 -23.56 13.07 -1.79
N HIS A 42 -23.04 14.29 -1.87
CA HIS A 42 -22.52 14.86 -3.11
C HIS A 42 -21.25 14.12 -3.54
N PHE A 43 -20.34 13.81 -2.61
CA PHE A 43 -19.11 13.06 -2.82
C PHE A 43 -19.38 11.65 -3.35
N VAL A 44 -20.42 10.99 -2.85
CA VAL A 44 -20.77 9.65 -3.35
C VAL A 44 -21.23 9.68 -4.80
N VAL A 45 -21.91 10.75 -5.23
CA VAL A 45 -22.48 10.82 -6.57
C VAL A 45 -21.52 11.44 -7.59
N THR A 46 -20.83 12.51 -7.20
CA THR A 46 -19.97 13.29 -8.11
C THR A 46 -18.48 13.06 -7.88
N GLY A 47 -18.11 12.35 -6.81
CA GLY A 47 -16.71 12.25 -6.36
C GLY A 47 -16.16 13.55 -5.78
N THR A 48 -16.97 14.60 -5.67
CA THR A 48 -16.57 15.90 -5.12
C THR A 48 -17.30 16.17 -3.81
N SER A 49 -16.56 16.57 -2.78
CA SER A 49 -17.18 16.92 -1.51
C SER A 49 -18.10 18.12 -1.71
N SER A 50 -19.30 18.05 -1.11
CA SER A 50 -20.24 19.18 -1.07
C SER A 50 -19.64 20.39 -0.35
N ASN A 51 -18.70 20.13 0.56
CA ASN A 51 -17.84 21.14 1.11
C ASN A 51 -16.82 21.48 0.03
N GLY A 52 -17.07 22.52 -0.75
CA GLY A 52 -16.10 23.15 -1.66
C GLY A 52 -14.86 23.73 -0.96
N ASN A 53 -14.53 23.23 0.24
CA ASN A 53 -13.33 23.52 0.98
C ASN A 53 -12.16 22.90 0.22
N LYS A 54 -11.54 23.72 -0.62
CA LYS A 54 -10.15 23.49 -1.02
C LYS A 54 -9.35 23.25 0.27
N PRO A 55 -8.51 22.20 0.33
CA PRO A 55 -7.68 21.97 1.51
C PRO A 55 -6.96 23.28 1.83
N THR A 56 -7.03 23.68 3.09
CA THR A 56 -6.37 24.89 3.54
C THR A 56 -4.87 24.75 3.27
N SER A 57 -4.17 25.87 3.06
CA SER A 57 -2.71 25.86 2.83
C SER A 57 -1.96 25.08 3.93
N SER A 58 -2.49 25.11 5.16
CA SER A 58 -1.96 24.35 6.31
C SER A 58 -2.12 22.83 6.15
N GLU A 59 -3.32 22.37 5.76
CA GLU A 59 -3.58 20.94 5.54
C GLU A 59 -2.75 20.38 4.38
N TYR A 60 -2.59 21.15 3.31
CA TYR A 60 -1.74 20.77 2.19
C TYR A 60 -0.27 20.68 2.61
N GLN A 61 0.23 21.65 3.37
CA GLN A 61 1.61 21.65 3.87
C GLN A 61 1.86 20.47 4.83
N GLN A 62 0.91 20.17 5.71
CA GLN A 62 0.98 19.01 6.59
C GLN A 62 0.98 17.69 5.80
N SER A 63 0.15 17.60 4.75
CA SER A 63 0.12 16.43 3.87
C SER A 63 1.48 16.23 3.19
N GLN A 64 2.09 17.30 2.68
CA GLN A 64 3.40 17.22 2.04
C GLN A 64 4.50 16.79 3.00
N GLN A 65 4.47 17.28 4.24
CA GLN A 65 5.41 16.86 5.27
C GLN A 65 5.28 15.36 5.59
N ARG A 66 4.05 14.83 5.71
CA ARG A 66 3.82 13.39 5.93
C ARG A 66 4.34 12.53 4.78
N VAL A 67 4.20 13.01 3.54
CA VAL A 67 4.73 12.30 2.36
C VAL A 67 6.26 12.22 2.45
N GLN A 68 6.92 13.33 2.79
CA GLN A 68 8.39 13.34 2.97
C GLN A 68 8.84 12.39 4.09
N GLU A 69 8.16 12.40 5.24
CA GLU A 69 8.47 11.50 6.36
C GLU A 69 8.31 10.02 5.95
N LEU A 70 7.27 9.69 5.18
CA LEU A 70 7.06 8.34 4.66
C LEU A 70 8.13 7.92 3.65
N GLU A 71 8.53 8.83 2.75
CA GLU A 71 9.60 8.58 1.79
C GLU A 71 10.94 8.31 2.49
N GLU A 72 11.27 9.10 3.51
CA GLU A 72 12.46 8.90 4.34
C GLU A 72 12.41 7.55 5.08
N ALA A 73 11.27 7.21 5.69
CA ALA A 73 11.09 5.94 6.38
C ALA A 73 11.26 4.75 5.42
N HIS A 74 10.70 4.86 4.21
CA HIS A 74 10.84 3.84 3.18
C HIS A 74 12.29 3.69 2.70
N ALA A 75 12.99 4.81 2.48
CA ALA A 75 14.41 4.78 2.11
C ALA A 75 15.28 4.12 3.20
N LYS A 76 14.98 4.36 4.47
CA LYS A 76 15.66 3.72 5.60
C LYS A 76 15.41 2.21 5.65
N LEU A 77 14.17 1.78 5.48
CA LEU A 77 13.80 0.37 5.41
C LEU A 77 14.47 -0.34 4.23
N ALA A 78 14.51 0.29 3.05
CA ALA A 78 15.18 -0.25 1.88
C ALA A 78 16.68 -0.47 2.13
N ARG A 79 17.35 0.49 2.80
CA ARG A 79 18.77 0.34 3.19
C ARG A 79 18.98 -0.82 4.16
N GLN A 80 18.16 -0.91 5.20
CA GLN A 80 18.24 -2.01 6.18
C GLN A 80 18.02 -3.39 5.54
N ASN A 81 17.02 -3.51 4.67
CA ASN A 81 16.78 -4.75 3.93
C ASN A 81 17.97 -5.11 3.03
N GLY A 82 18.58 -4.13 2.37
CA GLY A 82 19.78 -4.33 1.57
C GLY A 82 20.98 -4.83 2.38
N GLU A 83 21.18 -4.29 3.59
CA GLU A 83 22.23 -4.77 4.51
C GLU A 83 21.95 -6.19 5.02
N MET A 84 20.70 -6.50 5.36
CA MET A 84 20.28 -7.84 5.79
C MET A 84 20.48 -8.87 4.68
N ALA A 85 20.11 -8.53 3.45
CA ALA A 85 20.33 -9.39 2.28
C ALA A 85 21.82 -9.68 2.05
N LYS A 86 22.69 -8.67 2.20
CA LYS A 86 24.14 -8.86 2.11
C LYS A 86 24.67 -9.79 3.21
N ARG A 87 24.21 -9.63 4.45
CA ARG A 87 24.58 -10.51 5.57
C ARG A 87 24.12 -11.95 5.33
N GLN A 88 22.90 -12.14 4.82
CA GLN A 88 22.38 -13.45 4.48
C GLN A 88 23.23 -14.12 3.39
N ALA A 89 23.53 -13.40 2.31
CA ALA A 89 24.39 -13.91 1.24
C ALA A 89 25.81 -14.27 1.73
N GLN A 90 26.35 -13.50 2.69
CA GLN A 90 27.64 -13.81 3.30
C GLN A 90 27.58 -15.09 4.16
N MET A 91 26.52 -15.27 4.95
CA MET A 91 26.32 -16.50 5.73
C MET A 91 26.14 -17.71 4.82
N GLU A 92 25.36 -17.59 3.75
CA GLU A 92 25.21 -18.66 2.74
C GLU A 92 26.54 -19.03 2.11
N LYS A 93 27.37 -18.03 1.76
CA LYS A 93 28.71 -18.29 1.22
C LYS A 93 29.60 -19.02 2.22
N GLN A 94 29.59 -18.62 3.50
CA GLN A 94 30.36 -19.30 4.54
C GLN A 94 29.90 -20.74 4.75
N MET A 95 28.58 -20.99 4.75
CA MET A 95 28.04 -22.34 4.83
C MET A 95 28.44 -23.18 3.61
N ALA A 96 28.36 -22.61 2.40
CA ALA A 96 28.79 -23.29 1.18
C ALA A 96 30.29 -23.65 1.22
N GLU A 97 31.15 -22.74 1.68
CA GLU A 97 32.58 -23.00 1.88
C GLU A 97 32.82 -24.11 2.92
N MET A 98 32.07 -24.11 4.02
CA MET A 98 32.16 -25.16 5.05
C MET A 98 31.73 -26.53 4.52
N VAL A 99 30.66 -26.58 3.72
CA VAL A 99 30.19 -27.81 3.07
C VAL A 99 31.21 -28.32 2.06
N GLU A 100 31.79 -27.43 1.25
CA GLU A 100 32.88 -27.76 0.32
C GLU A 100 34.10 -28.31 1.06
N PHE A 101 34.48 -27.71 2.19
CA PHE A 101 35.58 -28.17 3.03
C PHE A 101 35.33 -29.58 3.56
N MET A 102 34.16 -29.84 4.15
CA MET A 102 33.79 -31.17 4.64
C MET A 102 33.77 -32.20 3.51
N ARG A 103 33.20 -31.85 2.35
CA ARG A 103 33.20 -32.72 1.17
C ARG A 103 34.63 -33.10 0.76
N ARG A 104 35.55 -32.14 0.73
CA ARG A 104 36.97 -32.40 0.39
C ARG A 104 37.64 -33.28 1.44
N TYR A 105 37.40 -33.01 2.72
CA TYR A 105 37.92 -33.80 3.83
C TYR A 105 37.46 -35.26 3.74
N ASP A 106 36.16 -35.50 3.55
CA ASP A 106 35.59 -36.83 3.40
C ASP A 106 36.13 -37.56 2.17
N THR A 107 36.28 -36.86 1.03
CA THR A 107 36.88 -37.47 -0.16
C THR A 107 38.34 -37.83 0.04
N ASN A 108 39.12 -37.00 0.74
CA ASN A 108 40.54 -37.22 0.99
C ASN A 108 40.79 -38.34 2.00
N ASN A 109 39.90 -38.53 2.97
CA ASN A 109 40.03 -39.57 4.00
C ASN A 109 39.30 -40.87 3.67
N ARG A 110 38.78 -41.02 2.45
CA ARG A 110 38.11 -42.26 2.03
C ARG A 110 39.12 -43.42 1.97
N PRO A 111 38.79 -44.62 2.48
CA PRO A 111 39.73 -45.75 2.53
C PRO A 111 40.25 -46.16 1.15
N ASP A 112 39.42 -46.00 0.11
CA ASP A 112 39.76 -46.35 -1.27
C ASP A 112 40.46 -45.22 -2.04
N ASN A 113 40.74 -44.07 -1.39
CA ASN A 113 41.42 -42.95 -2.05
C ASN A 113 42.95 -43.17 -2.05
N PRO A 114 43.61 -43.26 -3.22
CA PRO A 114 45.06 -43.43 -3.31
C PRO A 114 45.86 -42.22 -2.81
N SER A 115 45.21 -41.04 -2.66
CA SER A 115 45.82 -39.83 -2.08
C SER A 115 45.58 -39.70 -0.57
N ASN A 116 44.95 -40.69 0.06
CA ASN A 116 44.73 -40.70 1.50
C ASN A 116 46.08 -40.80 2.23
N PRO A 117 46.40 -39.88 3.16
CA PRO A 117 47.67 -39.91 3.89
C PRO A 117 47.86 -41.18 4.74
N SER A 118 46.78 -41.89 5.11
CA SER A 118 46.86 -43.21 5.76
C SER A 118 47.17 -44.37 4.82
N ASN A 119 47.08 -44.15 3.50
CA ASN A 119 47.42 -45.14 2.47
C ASN A 119 48.82 -44.89 1.85
N ALA A 120 49.54 -43.85 2.28
CA ALA A 120 50.92 -43.63 1.89
C ALA A 120 51.83 -44.70 2.57
N PRO A 121 52.76 -45.33 1.83
CA PRO A 121 53.61 -46.42 2.34
C PRO A 121 54.57 -45.98 3.45
#